data_AF-A0A1V5Q3M5-F1
#
_entry.id   AF-A0A1V5Q3M5-F1
#
_cell.length_a   1.000
_cell.length_b   1.000
_cell.length_c   1.000
_cell.angle_alpha   90.00
_cell.angle_beta   90.00
_cell.angle_gamma   90.00
#
_symmetry.space_group_name_H-M   'P 1'
#
loop_
_entity.id
_entity.type
_entity.pdbx_description
1 polymer ?
#
loop_
_entity_poly.entity_id
_entity_poly.type
_entity_poly.pdbx_seq_one_letter_code
_entity_poly.pdbx_strand_id
1 'polypeptide(L)'
;MAEAGTDHVVINGGHNVRVREDQVFDVREHPREVTDPVTGNVIDVAPGAVIGRIRITRVNPESAHGVIESGIAKRGDVLEPVRRRLGADP
;
A
#
# COMPACT_ATOMS: atom_id res chain seq x y z
N MET A 1 -29.77 -2.55 2.59
CA MET A 1 -29.07 -1.83 3.68
C MET A 1 -27.60 -1.75 3.29
N ALA A 2 -26.97 -0.59 3.42
CA ALA A 2 -25.54 -0.41 3.13
C ALA A 2 -24.88 0.23 4.36
N GLU A 3 -23.76 -0.34 4.80
CA GLU A 3 -22.94 0.20 5.88
C GLU A 3 -21.74 0.92 5.25
N ALA A 4 -21.55 2.20 5.59
CA ALA A 4 -20.43 3.00 5.13
C ALA A 4 -19.43 3.13 6.28
N GLY A 5 -18.42 2.25 6.27
CA GLY A 5 -17.25 2.36 7.15
C GLY A 5 -16.12 3.09 6.47
N THR A 6 -15.46 4.00 7.19
CA THR A 6 -14.24 4.74 6.81
C THR A 6 -13.02 3.86 6.51
N ASP A 7 -13.18 2.54 6.61
CA ASP A 7 -12.09 1.57 6.52
C ASP A 7 -12.01 0.91 5.15
N HIS A 8 -12.84 1.32 4.18
CA HIS A 8 -12.83 0.77 2.85
C HIS A 8 -11.92 1.56 1.89
N VAL A 9 -11.05 0.87 1.17
CA VAL A 9 -10.15 1.45 0.16
C VAL A 9 -10.41 0.86 -1.22
N VAL A 10 -10.17 1.66 -2.26
CA VAL A 10 -10.12 1.19 -3.65
C VAL A 10 -8.74 1.52 -4.20
N ILE A 11 -8.07 0.52 -4.76
CA ILE A 11 -6.72 0.65 -5.31
C ILE A 11 -6.75 0.59 -6.83
N ASN A 12 -5.85 1.34 -7.45
CA ASN A 12 -5.62 1.29 -8.89
C ASN A 12 -4.75 0.06 -9.20
N GLY A 13 -5.36 -0.98 -9.76
CA GLY A 13 -4.74 -2.27 -9.94
C GLY A 13 -5.66 -3.40 -9.48
N GLY A 14 -5.96 -4.29 -10.41
CA GLY A 14 -6.73 -5.50 -10.18
C GLY A 14 -6.02 -6.71 -10.80
N HIS A 15 -6.76 -7.53 -11.54
CA HIS A 15 -6.17 -8.67 -12.25
C HIS A 15 -5.10 -8.25 -13.27
N ASN A 16 -5.24 -7.09 -13.90
CA ASN A 16 -4.29 -6.54 -14.85
C ASN A 16 -2.86 -6.40 -14.30
N VAL A 17 -2.72 -6.18 -12.99
CA VAL A 17 -1.42 -6.08 -12.29
C VAL A 17 -1.24 -7.18 -11.23
N ARG A 18 -2.02 -8.27 -11.36
CA ARG A 18 -1.91 -9.50 -10.55
C ARG A 18 -2.21 -9.32 -9.05
N VAL A 19 -3.06 -8.36 -8.69
CA VAL A 19 -3.62 -8.30 -7.33
C VAL A 19 -4.47 -9.54 -7.07
N ARG A 20 -4.43 -10.04 -5.83
CA ARG A 20 -5.21 -11.21 -5.38
C ARG A 20 -6.07 -10.85 -4.18
N GLU A 21 -7.19 -11.55 -4.03
CA GLU A 21 -7.96 -11.53 -2.80
C GLU A 21 -7.09 -12.01 -1.62
N ASP A 22 -7.35 -11.46 -0.44
CA ASP A 22 -6.57 -11.61 0.79
C ASP A 22 -5.09 -11.20 0.71
N GLN A 23 -4.67 -10.59 -0.40
CA GLN A 23 -3.35 -9.98 -0.47
C GLN A 23 -3.29 -8.78 0.49
N VAL A 24 -2.19 -8.71 1.24
CA VAL A 24 -1.94 -7.66 2.22
C VAL A 24 -0.89 -6.70 1.69
N PHE A 25 -1.14 -5.41 1.90
CA PHE A 25 -0.22 -4.34 1.54
C PHE A 25 0.06 -3.46 2.75
N ASP A 26 1.33 -3.11 2.93
CA ASP A 26 1.72 -2.02 3.81
C ASP A 26 1.49 -0.69 3.07
N VAL A 27 0.88 0.27 3.76
CA VAL A 27 0.67 1.64 3.28
C VAL A 27 1.84 2.49 3.74
N ARG A 28 2.51 3.15 2.80
CA ARG A 28 3.65 4.03 3.06
C ARG A 28 3.30 5.48 2.77
N GLU A 29 3.87 6.36 3.58
CA GLU A 29 3.93 7.79 3.26
C GLU A 29 4.61 8.03 1.91
N HIS A 30 4.39 9.22 1.36
CA HIS A 30 5.08 9.64 0.15
C HIS A 30 6.60 9.54 0.36
N PRO A 31 7.35 8.99 -0.62
CA PRO A 31 8.79 8.94 -0.52
C PRO A 31 9.37 10.35 -0.46
N ARG A 32 10.51 10.50 0.20
CA ARG A 32 11.23 11.78 0.28
C ARG A 32 12.52 11.70 -0.50
N GLU A 33 12.80 12.75 -1.26
CA GLU A 33 14.09 12.91 -1.92
C GLU A 33 15.18 13.13 -0.87
N VAL A 34 16.31 12.47 -1.09
CA VAL A 34 17.55 12.72 -0.36
C VAL A 34 18.42 13.57 -1.27
N THR A 35 18.73 14.78 -0.83
CA THR A 35 19.45 15.78 -1.62
C THR A 35 20.85 15.99 -1.06
N ASP A 36 21.84 16.10 -1.94
CA ASP A 36 23.18 16.54 -1.59
C ASP A 36 23.13 17.99 -1.08
N PRO A 37 23.53 18.26 0.19
CA PRO A 37 23.42 19.60 0.77
C PRO A 37 24.37 20.62 0.13
N VAL A 38 25.40 20.20 -0.59
CA VAL A 38 26.38 21.07 -1.25
C VAL A 38 25.91 21.46 -2.65
N THR A 39 25.37 20.51 -3.41
CA THR A 39 25.04 20.72 -4.84
C THR A 39 23.55 20.94 -5.10
N GLY A 40 22.67 20.52 -4.19
CA GLY A 40 21.21 20.56 -4.39
C GLY A 40 20.67 19.45 -5.28
N ASN A 41 21.52 18.51 -5.72
CA ASN A 41 21.09 17.40 -6.56
C ASN A 41 20.42 16.30 -5.73
N VAL A 42 19.37 15.68 -6.27
CA VAL A 42 18.77 14.47 -5.69
C VAL A 42 19.73 13.31 -5.90
N ILE A 43 20.12 12.64 -4.81
CA ILE A 43 21.06 11.51 -4.83
C ILE A 43 20.39 10.18 -4.53
N ASP A 44 19.22 10.19 -3.88
CA ASP A 44 18.44 8.99 -3.58
C ASP A 44 16.97 9.35 -3.27
N VAL A 45 16.12 8.33 -3.17
CA VAL A 45 14.73 8.45 -2.74
C VAL A 45 14.51 7.50 -1.57
N ALA A 46 14.33 8.07 -0.37
CA ALA A 46 14.02 7.29 0.82
C ALA A 46 12.53 6.92 0.84
N PRO A 47 12.17 5.64 1.01
CA PRO A 47 10.76 5.25 1.12
C PRO A 47 10.14 5.86 2.37
N GLY A 48 8.87 6.24 2.28
CA GLY A 48 8.09 6.70 3.42
C GLY A 48 7.94 5.62 4.50
N ALA A 49 7.69 6.06 5.73
CA ALA A 49 7.39 5.16 6.84
C ALA A 49 6.10 4.37 6.56
N VAL A 50 5.99 3.16 7.11
CA VAL A 50 4.73 2.40 7.07
C VAL A 50 3.76 3.02 8.06
N ILE A 51 2.60 3.45 7.58
CA ILE A 51 1.56 4.17 8.35
C ILE A 51 0.22 3.43 8.43
N GLY A 52 0.12 2.32 7.70
CA GLY A 52 -1.09 1.50 7.71
C GLY A 52 -0.90 0.17 7.02
N ARG A 53 -1.94 -0.63 7.05
CA ARG A 53 -2.02 -1.92 6.38
C ARG A 53 -3.42 -2.14 5.85
N ILE A 54 -3.49 -2.64 4.63
CA ILE A 54 -4.76 -3.00 4.00
C ILE A 54 -4.75 -4.46 3.56
N ARG A 55 -5.91 -5.09 3.57
CA ARG A 55 -6.15 -6.40 2.95
C ARG A 55 -7.20 -6.30 1.87
N ILE A 56 -6.91 -6.90 0.72
CA ILE A 56 -7.82 -6.93 -0.42
C ILE A 56 -8.96 -7.91 -0.17
N THR A 57 -10.19 -7.45 -0.37
CA THR A 57 -11.42 -8.24 -0.17
C THR A 57 -12.12 -8.60 -1.48
N ARG A 58 -11.84 -7.87 -2.57
CA ARG A 58 -12.38 -8.16 -3.90
C ARG A 58 -11.46 -7.60 -4.98
N VAL A 59 -11.26 -8.37 -6.05
CA VAL A 59 -10.48 -7.94 -7.22
C VAL A 59 -11.38 -7.82 -8.44
N ASN A 60 -11.25 -6.71 -9.16
CA ASN A 60 -11.87 -6.45 -10.46
C ASN A 60 -10.77 -6.49 -11.56
N PRO A 61 -11.10 -6.34 -12.86
CA PRO A 61 -10.08 -6.34 -13.91
C PRO A 61 -8.97 -5.30 -13.73
N GLU A 62 -9.32 -4.07 -13.35
CA GLU A 62 -8.39 -2.92 -13.27
C GLU A 62 -8.35 -2.23 -11.90
N SER A 63 -9.13 -2.73 -10.94
CA SER A 63 -9.17 -2.19 -9.58
C SER A 63 -9.33 -3.29 -8.56
N ALA A 64 -9.06 -2.98 -7.29
CA ALA A 64 -9.38 -3.87 -6.20
C ALA A 64 -9.93 -3.08 -5.01
N HIS A 65 -10.81 -3.73 -4.26
CA HIS A 65 -11.41 -3.23 -3.05
C HIS A 65 -10.71 -3.90 -1.87
N GLY A 66 -10.47 -3.14 -0.80
CA GLY A 66 -9.85 -3.66 0.40
C GLY A 66 -10.37 -2.96 1.65
N VAL A 67 -9.93 -3.49 2.78
CA VAL A 67 -10.21 -2.93 4.10
C VAL A 67 -8.90 -2.56 4.80
N ILE A 68 -8.91 -1.47 5.57
CA ILE A 68 -7.82 -1.07 6.43
C ILE A 68 -7.81 -2.00 7.64
N GLU A 69 -6.75 -2.78 7.81
CA GLU A 69 -6.57 -3.65 8.98
C GLU A 69 -5.93 -2.91 10.15
N SER A 70 -5.11 -1.89 9.85
CA SER A 70 -4.51 -1.03 10.87
C SER A 70 -4.03 0.30 10.27
N GLY A 71 -3.92 1.33 11.10
CA GLY A 71 -3.42 2.64 10.70
C GLY A 71 -4.37 3.37 9.76
N ILE A 72 -3.81 4.07 8.77
CA ILE A 72 -4.57 4.89 7.82
C ILE A 72 -4.12 4.66 6.38
N ALA A 73 -5.00 4.96 5.44
CA ALA A 73 -4.68 5.05 4.02
C ALA A 73 -5.36 6.27 3.39
N LYS A 74 -4.62 7.03 2.60
CA LYS A 74 -5.10 8.20 1.87
C LYS A 74 -4.83 8.03 0.38
N ARG A 75 -5.60 8.78 -0.43
CA ARG A 75 -5.38 8.84 -1.87
C ARG A 75 -3.97 9.35 -2.15
N GLY A 76 -3.20 8.60 -2.94
CA GLY A 76 -1.83 8.95 -3.33
C GLY A 76 -0.74 8.28 -2.48
N ASP A 77 -1.12 7.60 -1.39
CA ASP A 77 -0.17 6.80 -0.62
C ASP A 77 0.35 5.62 -1.44
N VAL A 78 1.57 5.18 -1.11
CA VAL A 78 2.22 4.07 -1.81
C VAL A 78 1.84 2.75 -1.13
N LEU A 79 1.51 1.74 -1.93
CA LEU A 79 1.21 0.40 -1.44
C LEU A 79 2.35 -0.56 -1.77
N GLU A 80 2.90 -1.21 -0.75
CA GLU A 80 3.91 -2.22 -0.90
C GLU A 80 3.34 -3.60 -0.51
N PRO A 81 3.38 -4.61 -1.39
CA PRO A 81 2.89 -5.94 -1.04
C PRO A 81 3.73 -6.53 0.08
N VAL A 82 3.08 -6.98 1.15
CA VAL A 82 3.74 -7.70 2.23
C VAL A 82 4.21 -9.03 1.67
N ARG A 83 5.52 -9.18 1.47
CA ARG A 83 6.10 -10.47 1.12
C ARG A 83 5.96 -11.37 2.33
N ARG A 84 5.05 -12.34 2.27
CA ARG A 84 5.01 -13.44 3.25
C ARG A 84 6.41 -14.08 3.23
N ARG A 85 7.18 -13.97 4.32
CA ARG A 85 8.38 -14.80 4.48
C ARG A 85 7.89 -16.25 4.43
N LEU A 86 8.30 -16.98 3.41
CA LEU A 86 8.23 -18.44 3.45
C LEU A 86 9.22 -18.88 4.53
N GLY A 87 8.71 -19.29 5.68
CA GLY A 87 9.49 -19.90 6.77
C GLY A 87 9.73 -18.97 7.94
N ALA A 88 8.85 -19.06 8.93
CA ALA A 88 9.17 -19.09 10.36
C ALA A 88 7.87 -19.40 11.12
N ASP A 89 7.50 -20.67 11.13
CA ASP A 89 6.72 -21.28 12.22
C ASP A 89 7.52 -22.54 12.64
N PRO A 90 7.45 -22.92 13.93
CA PRO A 90 8.57 -23.41 14.75
C PRO A 90 9.27 -24.70 14.29
#